data_AF-A0A5K1DKH4-F1
#
_entry.id   AF-A0A5K1DKH4-F1
#
_cell.length_a   1.000
_cell.length_b   1.000
_cell.length_c   1.000
_cell.angle_alpha   90.00
_cell.angle_beta   90.00
_cell.angle_gamma   90.00
#
_symmetry.space_group_name_H-M   'P 1'
#
loop_
_entity.id
_entity.type
_entity.pdbx_description
1 polymer ?
#
loop_
_entity_poly.entity_id
_entity_poly.type
_entity_poly.pdbx_seq_one_letter_code
_entity_poly.pdbx_strand_id
1 'polypeptide(L)' 'IFKFVKSSHIKVLDIKIFDSPQVHVKFDNCNYVHVENIIFNSPALSPNTDGIHIEDTQHVEIYNAQISN' A
#
# COMPACT_ATOMS: atom_id res chain seq x y z
N ILE A 1 3.06 8.93 1.47
CA ILE A 1 3.94 7.81 1.85
C ILE A 1 3.50 7.34 3.23
N PHE A 2 2.72 6.26 3.29
CA PHE A 2 2.46 5.55 4.54
C PHE A 2 3.52 4.48 4.71
N LYS A 3 4.24 4.50 5.83
CA LYS A 3 5.26 3.50 6.13
C LYS A 3 5.00 2.93 7.51
N PHE A 4 4.84 1.62 7.57
CA PHE A 4 4.71 0.85 8.79
C PHE A 4 5.92 -0.03 8.94
N VAL A 5 6.55 0.01 10.12
CA VAL A 5 7.79 -0.72 10.41
C VAL A 5 7.61 -1.45 11.73
N LYS A 6 7.96 -2.73 11.81
CA LYS A 6 7.94 -3.53 13.05
C LYS A 6 6.61 -3.42 13.80
N SER A 7 5.51 -3.46 13.05
CA SER A 7 4.16 -3.17 13.54
C SER A 7 3.27 -4.39 13.39
N SER A 8 2.23 -4.53 14.21
CA SER A 8 1.32 -5.68 14.14
C SER A 8 -0.15 -5.29 14.21
N HIS A 9 -1.02 -6.12 13.65
CA HIS A 9 -2.48 -5.89 13.58
C HIS A 9 -2.84 -4.58 12.87
N ILE A 10 -2.20 -4.34 11.73
CA ILE A 10 -2.39 -3.12 10.95
C ILE A 10 -3.65 -3.28 10.10
N LYS A 11 -4.55 -2.30 10.16
CA LYS A 11 -5.71 -2.21 9.28
C LYS A 11 -5.65 -0.94 8.46
N VAL A 12 -5.72 -1.08 7.15
CA VAL A 12 -5.74 0.02 6.18
C VAL A 12 -7.00 -0.12 5.36
N LEU A 13 -7.96 0.78 5.54
CA LEU A 13 -9.30 0.68 4.96
C LEU A 13 -9.64 1.96 4.19
N ASP A 14 -10.33 1.80 3.07
CA ASP A 14 -11.00 2.88 2.32
C ASP A 14 -10.10 4.06 1.93
N ILE A 15 -8.85 3.77 1.56
CA ILE A 15 -7.88 4.80 1.16
C ILE A 15 -7.93 5.04 -0.35
N LYS A 16 -7.97 6.31 -0.75
CA LYS A 16 -7.76 6.71 -2.14
C LYS A 16 -6.59 7.67 -2.27
N ILE A 17 -5.65 7.37 -3.15
CA ILE A 17 -4.49 8.22 -3.42
C ILE A 17 -4.39 8.45 -4.92
N PHE A 18 -4.27 9.71 -5.31
CA PHE A 18 -4.21 10.18 -6.70
C PHE A 18 -2.95 11.02 -6.92
N ASP A 19 -2.46 11.06 -8.17
CA ASP A 19 -1.37 11.93 -8.65
C ASP A 19 -0.07 11.87 -7.82
N SER A 20 0.28 10.70 -7.25
CA SER A 20 1.55 10.56 -6.53
C SER A 20 2.63 9.91 -7.40
N PRO A 21 3.79 10.56 -7.59
CA PRO A 21 4.89 10.02 -8.39
C PRO A 21 5.80 9.03 -7.63
N GLN A 22 5.43 8.60 -6.41
CA GLN A 22 6.27 7.78 -5.53
C GLN A 22 5.48 6.69 -4.78
N VAL A 23 6.19 5.76 -4.13
CA VAL A 23 5.64 4.64 -3.36
C VAL A 23 4.57 5.09 -2.37
N HIS A 24 3.38 4.48 -2.44
CA HIS A 24 2.24 4.95 -1.67
C HIS A 24 2.17 4.34 -0.26
N VAL A 25 2.36 3.03 -0.13
CA VAL A 25 2.30 2.30 1.15
C VAL A 25 3.44 1.29 1.26
N LYS A 26 4.17 1.31 2.38
CA LYS A 26 5.21 0.31 2.71
C LYS A 26 4.91 -0.37 4.04
N PHE A 27 4.98 -1.70 4.04
CA PHE A 27 5.01 -2.55 5.22
C PHE A 27 6.38 -3.24 5.30
N ASP A 28 7.06 -3.05 6.42
CA ASP A 28 8.41 -3.55 6.67
C ASP A 28 8.43 -4.25 8.03
N ASN A 29 8.76 -5.53 8.06
CA ASN A 29 8.80 -6.33 9.29
C ASN A 29 7.46 -6.31 10.08
N CYS A 30 6.33 -6.36 9.37
CA CYS A 30 5.00 -6.27 9.99
C CYS A 30 4.35 -7.66 10.18
N ASN A 31 3.30 -7.75 11.00
CA ASN A 31 2.55 -9.00 11.19
C ASN A 31 1.03 -8.73 11.30
N TYR A 32 0.19 -9.54 10.66
CA TYR A 32 -1.26 -9.33 10.58
C TYR A 32 -1.61 -7.97 9.97
N VAL A 33 -1.42 -7.86 8.67
CA VAL A 33 -1.75 -6.67 7.89
C VAL A 33 -3.00 -6.94 7.08
N HIS A 34 -4.04 -6.14 7.29
CA HIS A 34 -5.29 -6.18 6.53
C HIS A 34 -5.45 -4.88 5.75
N VAL A 35 -5.51 -4.97 4.44
CA VAL A 35 -5.73 -3.84 3.54
C VAL A 35 -6.99 -4.09 2.74
N GLU A 36 -7.91 -3.12 2.71
CA GLU A 36 -9.18 -3.28 2.01
C GLU A 36 -9.67 -1.97 1.39
N ASN A 37 -10.31 -2.07 0.21
CA ASN A 37 -10.94 -0.97 -0.51
C ASN A 37 -9.98 0.21 -0.80
N ILE A 38 -8.82 -0.11 -1.35
CA ILE A 38 -7.79 0.89 -1.65
C ILE A 38 -7.79 1.23 -3.14
N ILE A 39 -7.63 2.52 -3.46
CA ILE A 39 -7.51 2.99 -4.83
C ILE A 39 -6.22 3.81 -4.96
N PHE A 40 -5.33 3.35 -5.82
CA PHE A 40 -4.13 4.08 -6.22
C PHE A 40 -4.25 4.49 -7.68
N ASN A 41 -4.05 5.78 -7.93
CA ASN A 41 -3.93 6.33 -9.26
C ASN A 41 -2.62 7.11 -9.34
N SER A 42 -1.74 6.67 -10.24
CA SER A 42 -0.46 7.33 -10.53
C SER A 42 -0.59 8.08 -11.85
N PRO A 43 0.20 9.16 -12.07
CA PRO A 43 0.21 9.85 -13.35
C PRO A 43 0.98 9.03 -14.41
N ALA A 44 0.52 9.07 -15.66
CA ALA A 44 1.04 8.30 -16.82
C ALA A 44 2.57 8.28 -16.98
N LEU A 45 3.26 9.34 -16.56
CA LEU A 45 4.71 9.53 -16.65
C LEU A 45 5.46 9.21 -15.34
N SER A 46 4.79 8.60 -14.35
CA SER A 46 5.41 8.26 -13.07
C SER A 46 6.50 7.20 -13.27
N PRO A 47 7.75 7.48 -12.86
CA PRO A 47 8.87 6.58 -13.10
C PRO A 47 8.80 5.27 -12.28
N ASN A 48 8.04 5.25 -11.17
CA ASN A 48 7.92 4.09 -10.29
C ASN A 48 6.45 3.84 -9.90
N THR A 49 5.91 2.67 -10.20
CA THR A 49 4.50 2.28 -9.97
C THR A 49 4.35 1.26 -8.84
N ASP A 50 5.04 1.46 -7.72
CA ASP A 50 4.91 0.55 -6.58
C ASP A 50 3.83 1.09 -5.63
N GLY A 51 2.57 0.71 -5.88
CA GLY A 51 1.43 1.09 -5.04
C GLY A 51 1.65 0.64 -3.59
N ILE A 52 1.79 -0.67 -3.37
CA ILE A 52 2.05 -1.25 -2.04
C ILE A 52 3.33 -2.07 -2.08
N HIS A 53 4.26 -1.74 -1.20
CA HIS A 53 5.51 -2.47 -1.00
C HIS A 53 5.46 -3.24 0.32
N ILE A 54 5.74 -4.54 0.28
CA ILE A 54 5.68 -5.43 1.44
C ILE A 54 7.03 -6.15 1.54
N GLU A 55 7.69 -6.00 2.68
CA GLU A 55 9.01 -6.55 2.97
C GLU A 55 9.01 -7.14 4.39
N ASP A 56 9.63 -8.31 4.57
CA ASP A 56 9.75 -9.02 5.86
C ASP A 56 8.44 -9.15 6.68
N THR A 57 7.30 -9.13 6.01
CA THR A 57 5.99 -9.02 6.65
C THR A 57 5.21 -10.34 6.55
N GLN A 58 4.51 -10.72 7.62
CA GLN A 58 3.74 -11.97 7.72
C GLN A 58 2.23 -11.72 7.88
N HIS A 59 1.41 -12.69 7.44
CA HIS A 59 -0.06 -12.64 7.49
C HIS A 59 -0.63 -11.36 6.87
N VAL A 60 -0.40 -11.20 5.56
CA VAL A 60 -0.90 -10.05 4.80
C VAL A 60 -2.11 -10.45 3.99
N GLU A 61 -3.19 -9.70 4.17
CA GLU A 61 -4.44 -9.85 3.44
C GLU A 61 -4.76 -8.52 2.75
N ILE A 62 -5.03 -8.58 1.44
CA ILE A 62 -5.34 -7.41 0.62
C ILE A 62 -6.60 -7.72 -0.19
N TYR A 63 -7.64 -6.92 0.02
CA TYR A 63 -8.93 -7.06 -0.65
C TYR A 63 -9.28 -5.77 -1.40
N ASN A 64 -9.97 -5.90 -2.53
CA ASN A 64 -10.55 -4.77 -3.29
C ASN A 64 -9.55 -3.63 -3.56
N ALA A 65 -8.35 -3.98 -4.02
CA ALA A 65 -7.33 -3.02 -4.40
C ALA A 65 -7.42 -2.68 -5.89
N GLN A 66 -7.55 -1.39 -6.21
CA GLN A 66 -7.51 -0.88 -7.58
C GLN A 66 -6.24 -0.05 -7.77
N ILE A 67 -5.39 -0.44 -8.70
CA ILE A 67 -4.17 0.28 -9.05
C ILE A 67 -4.28 0.67 -10.53
N SER A 68 -4.15 1.96 -10.81
CA SER A 68 -4.34 2.54 -12.14
C SER A 68 -3.31 3.63 -12.43
N ASN A 69 -3.12 3.90 -13.72
CA ASN A 69 -2.29 4.99 -14.25
C ASN A 69 -3.18 6.03 -14.97
#